data_AF-A0A2N2KNL3-F1
#
_entry.id   AF-A0A2N2KNL3-F1
#
_cell.length_a   1.000
_cell.length_b   1.000
_cell.length_c   1.000
_cell.angle_alpha   90.00
_cell.angle_beta   90.00
_cell.angle_gamma   90.00
#
_symmetry.space_group_name_H-M   'P 1'
#
loop_
_entity.id
_entity.type
_entity.pdbx_description
1 polymer ?
#
loop_
_entity_poly.entity_id
_entity_poly.type
_entity_poly.pdbx_seq_one_letter_code
_entity_poly.pdbx_strand_id
1 'polypeptide(L)'
;MTEKTHLYVLWTNDNPITSEKMVFMYTINSLLKDWWEDVTLIIWGAPAKLVSEDKNIQKLVQKALEAGVHITACKACADQLGVTETLEKLNIEVKYWGAPLTEILKNNEKLLTI
;
A
#
# COMPACT_ATOMS: atom_id res chain seq x y z
N MET A 1 11.52 15.84 19.81
CA MET A 1 10.63 15.43 18.70
C MET A 1 10.18 14.03 19.02
N THR A 2 8.89 13.76 19.07
CA THR A 2 8.36 12.41 19.25
C THR A 2 8.84 11.56 18.08
N GLU A 3 9.38 10.37 18.33
CA GLU A 3 9.72 9.45 17.26
C GLU A 3 8.45 9.09 16.49
N LYS A 4 8.55 9.08 15.17
CA LYS A 4 7.45 8.65 14.31
C LYS A 4 7.48 7.12 14.28
N THR A 5 6.36 6.50 14.63
CA THR A 5 6.22 5.04 14.71
C THR A 5 5.32 4.46 13.60
N HIS A 6 4.77 5.31 12.74
CA HIS A 6 3.97 4.93 11.57
C HIS A 6 4.75 5.17 10.27
N LEU A 7 4.90 4.12 9.47
CA LEU A 7 5.41 4.18 8.10
C LEU A 7 4.27 4.21 7.07
N TYR A 8 4.35 5.16 6.15
CA TYR A 8 3.56 5.17 4.92
C TYR A 8 4.44 4.75 3.74
N VAL A 9 3.92 3.86 2.89
CA VAL A 9 4.58 3.43 1.66
C VAL A 9 3.67 3.77 0.48
N LEU A 10 4.08 4.73 -0.35
CA LEU A 10 3.43 5.06 -1.61
C LEU A 10 4.01 4.19 -2.72
N TRP A 11 3.24 3.20 -3.15
CA TRP A 11 3.63 2.23 -4.17
C TRP A 11 3.04 2.60 -5.54
N THR A 12 3.92 2.90 -6.49
CA THR A 12 3.62 3.43 -7.83
C THR A 12 4.23 2.62 -8.98
N ASN A 13 5.19 1.73 -8.69
CA ASN A 13 5.91 0.91 -9.66
C ASN A 13 5.34 -0.51 -9.78
N ASP A 14 4.90 -0.93 -10.97
CA ASP A 14 4.30 -2.26 -11.22
C ASP A 14 5.32 -3.38 -11.52
N ASN A 15 6.62 -3.15 -11.31
CA ASN A 15 7.63 -4.19 -11.45
C ASN A 15 7.38 -5.32 -10.41
N PRO A 16 7.14 -6.58 -10.84
CA PRO A 16 6.83 -7.67 -9.92
C PRO A 16 7.95 -7.97 -8.92
N ILE A 17 9.22 -7.86 -9.32
CA ILE A 17 10.37 -8.11 -8.44
C ILE A 17 10.41 -7.05 -7.33
N THR A 18 10.24 -5.78 -7.67
CA THR A 18 10.15 -4.69 -6.68
C THR A 18 8.96 -4.88 -5.76
N SER A 19 7.81 -5.26 -6.30
CA SER A 19 6.60 -5.53 -5.53
C SER A 19 6.84 -6.63 -4.49
N GLU A 20 7.40 -7.76 -4.91
CA GLU A 20 7.65 -8.91 -4.03
C GLU A 20 8.78 -8.68 -3.03
N LYS A 21 9.94 -8.22 -3.52
CA LYS A 21 11.20 -8.22 -2.77
C LYS A 21 11.45 -6.93 -2.01
N MET A 22 10.76 -5.85 -2.36
CA MET A 22 10.85 -4.58 -1.67
C MET A 22 9.53 -4.28 -0.96
N VAL A 23 8.44 -4.06 -1.71
CA VAL A 23 7.19 -3.52 -1.14
C VAL A 23 6.58 -4.48 -0.13
N PHE A 24 6.21 -5.69 -0.54
CA PHE A 24 5.59 -6.66 0.37
C PHE A 24 6.58 -7.21 1.39
N MET A 25 7.82 -7.53 0.99
CA MET A 25 8.81 -8.03 1.93
C MET A 25 9.08 -7.04 3.06
N TYR A 26 9.25 -5.75 2.77
CA TYR A 26 9.56 -4.76 3.80
C TYR A 26 8.35 -4.40 4.65
N THR A 27 7.18 -4.16 4.06
CA THR A 27 5.97 -3.79 4.81
C THR A 27 5.53 -4.89 5.77
N ILE A 28 5.55 -6.16 5.33
CA ILE A 28 5.19 -7.31 6.17
C ILE A 28 6.19 -7.47 7.32
N ASN A 29 7.49 -7.52 7.01
CA ASN A 29 8.50 -7.73 8.05
C ASN A 29 8.60 -6.54 9.01
N SER A 30 8.26 -5.32 8.57
CA SER A 30 8.23 -4.15 9.44
C SER A 30 7.32 -4.33 10.64
N LEU A 31 6.13 -4.92 10.44
CA LEU A 31 5.21 -5.23 11.54
C LEU A 31 5.63 -6.52 12.27
N LEU A 32 5.93 -7.60 11.55
CA LEU A 32 6.30 -8.89 12.17
C LEU A 32 7.58 -8.84 13.03
N LYS A 33 8.42 -7.83 12.83
CA LYS A 33 9.69 -7.61 13.55
C LYS A 33 9.67 -6.38 14.43
N ASP A 34 8.52 -5.75 14.62
CA ASP A 34 8.34 -4.57 15.46
C ASP A 34 9.29 -3.42 15.09
N TRP A 35 9.61 -3.24 13.80
CA TRP A 35 10.40 -2.10 13.31
C TRP A 35 9.56 -0.83 13.22
N TRP A 36 8.27 -1.00 12.95
CA TRP A 36 7.25 0.05 12.93
C TRP A 36 6.04 -0.46 13.70
N GLU A 37 5.39 0.43 14.45
CA GLU A 37 4.13 0.10 15.14
C GLU A 37 2.99 -0.01 14.13
N ASP A 38 2.99 0.88 13.14
CA ASP A 38 1.98 0.94 12.09
C ASP A 38 2.61 1.01 10.70
N VAL A 39 2.00 0.32 9.73
CA VAL A 39 2.38 0.40 8.31
C VAL A 39 1.14 0.58 7.46
N THR A 40 1.15 1.63 6.63
CA THR A 40 0.13 1.86 5.60
C THR A 40 0.74 1.75 4.21
N LEU A 41 0.26 0.79 3.41
CA LEU A 41 0.64 0.61 2.01
C LEU A 41 -0.41 1.23 1.09
N ILE A 42 -0.04 2.30 0.40
CA ILE A 42 -0.87 3.09 -0.51
C ILE A 42 -0.59 2.65 -1.95
N ILE A 43 -1.56 1.96 -2.55
CA ILE A 43 -1.55 1.54 -3.95
C ILE A 43 -2.02 2.71 -4.82
N TRP A 44 -1.15 3.25 -5.67
CA TRP A 44 -1.51 4.37 -6.54
C TRP A 44 -0.90 4.21 -7.93
N GLY A 45 -1.75 4.20 -8.97
CA GLY A 45 -1.30 4.13 -10.36
C GLY A 45 -1.20 2.68 -10.85
N ALA A 46 -0.11 2.36 -11.56
CA ALA A 46 0.07 1.06 -12.21
C ALA A 46 -0.09 -0.16 -11.27
N PRO A 47 0.35 -0.11 -9.99
CA PRO A 47 0.12 -1.18 -9.02
C PRO A 47 -1.33 -1.58 -8.82
N ALA A 48 -2.30 -0.66 -8.97
CA ALA A 48 -3.72 -0.99 -8.83
C ALA A 48 -4.16 -2.04 -9.87
N LYS A 49 -3.65 -1.93 -11.10
CA LYS A 49 -3.90 -2.91 -12.15
C LYS A 49 -3.16 -4.23 -11.88
N LEU A 50 -1.88 -4.16 -11.50
CA LEU A 50 -1.10 -5.35 -11.16
C LEU A 50 -1.78 -6.19 -10.07
N VAL A 51 -2.22 -5.57 -8.98
CA VAL A 51 -2.94 -6.24 -7.88
C VAL A 51 -4.24 -6.88 -8.36
N SER A 52 -4.93 -6.24 -9.30
CA SER A 52 -6.21 -6.77 -9.81
C SER A 52 -6.04 -8.00 -10.71
N GLU A 53 -4.90 -8.14 -11.39
CA GLU A 53 -4.69 -9.17 -12.43
C GLU A 53 -3.77 -10.32 -11.97
N ASP A 54 -2.77 -10.03 -11.12
CA ASP A 54 -1.75 -11.01 -10.73
C ASP A 54 -2.10 -11.76 -9.44
N LYS A 55 -2.35 -13.08 -9.56
CA LYS A 55 -2.71 -13.95 -8.43
C LYS A 55 -1.60 -14.11 -7.38
N ASN A 56 -0.33 -13.99 -7.75
CA ASN A 56 0.78 -14.06 -6.79
C ASN A 56 0.83 -12.76 -5.97
N ILE A 57 0.62 -11.62 -6.61
CA ILE A 57 0.49 -10.33 -5.92
C ILE A 57 -0.73 -10.32 -5.00
N GLN A 58 -1.87 -10.86 -5.42
CA GLN A 58 -3.06 -11.00 -4.55
C GLN A 58 -2.79 -11.85 -3.31
N LYS A 59 -2.00 -12.93 -3.43
CA LYS A 59 -1.58 -13.72 -2.25
C LYS A 59 -0.70 -12.90 -1.30
N LEU A 60 0.14 -12.01 -1.83
CA LEU A 60 0.98 -11.14 -1.00
C LEU A 60 0.16 -10.05 -0.32
N VAL A 61 -0.87 -9.51 -0.98
CA VAL A 61 -1.87 -8.61 -0.37
C VAL A 61 -2.51 -9.30 0.83
N GLN A 62 -3.00 -10.53 0.68
CA GLN A 62 -3.62 -11.25 1.80
C GLN A 62 -2.63 -11.48 2.95
N LYS A 63 -1.39 -11.90 2.67
CA LYS A 63 -0.36 -12.04 3.70
C LYS A 63 -0.04 -10.74 4.43
N ALA A 64 -0.06 -9.61 3.71
CA ALA A 64 0.18 -8.31 4.31
C ALA A 64 -0.99 -7.86 5.19
N LEU A 65 -2.23 -8.09 4.76
CA LEU A 65 -3.42 -7.86 5.59
C LEU A 65 -3.41 -8.73 6.86
N GLU A 66 -3.09 -10.02 6.73
CA GLU A 66 -2.94 -10.96 7.86
C GLU A 66 -1.87 -10.52 8.85
N ALA A 67 -0.78 -9.91 8.38
CA ALA A 67 0.29 -9.35 9.21
C ALA A 67 -0.07 -8.01 9.87
N GLY A 68 -1.23 -7.43 9.55
CA GLY A 68 -1.70 -6.15 10.10
C GLY A 68 -1.35 -4.91 9.28
N VAL A 69 -0.80 -5.06 8.07
CA VAL A 69 -0.53 -3.92 7.20
C VAL A 69 -1.85 -3.31 6.74
N HIS A 70 -2.04 -2.00 6.95
CA HIS A 70 -3.19 -1.28 6.41
C HIS A 70 -2.99 -1.05 4.91
N ILE A 71 -3.73 -1.75 4.06
CA ILE A 71 -3.63 -1.62 2.60
C ILE A 71 -4.80 -0.81 2.06
N THR A 72 -4.46 0.18 1.25
CA THR A 72 -5.41 1.15 0.71
C THR A 72 -5.04 1.54 -0.71
N ALA A 73 -6.02 1.93 -1.53
CA ALA A 73 -5.82 2.28 -2.93
C ALA A 73 -6.48 3.60 -3.32
N CYS A 74 -5.85 4.31 -4.26
CA CYS A 74 -6.42 5.53 -4.85
C CYS A 74 -7.67 5.22 -5.68
N LYS A 75 -8.84 5.68 -5.19
CA LYS A 75 -10.14 5.51 -5.84
C LYS A 75 -10.18 6.06 -7.27
N ALA A 76 -9.66 7.25 -7.50
CA ALA A 76 -9.64 7.85 -8.84
C ALA A 76 -8.87 6.98 -9.85
N CYS A 77 -7.73 6.41 -9.44
CA CYS A 77 -6.98 5.49 -10.29
C CYS A 77 -7.71 4.16 -10.48
N ALA A 78 -8.27 3.60 -9.40
CA ALA A 78 -9.00 2.34 -9.46
C ALA A 78 -10.24 2.43 -10.38
N ASP A 79 -10.98 3.54 -10.30
CA ASP A 79 -12.15 3.80 -11.14
C ASP A 79 -11.75 3.95 -12.61
N GLN A 80 -10.69 4.74 -12.91
CA GLN A 80 -10.20 4.94 -14.28
C GLN A 80 -9.63 3.66 -14.91
N LEU A 81 -9.04 2.77 -14.10
CA LEU A 81 -8.51 1.49 -14.54
C LEU A 81 -9.57 0.38 -14.56
N GLY A 82 -10.78 0.64 -14.04
CA GLY A 82 -11.88 -0.34 -13.98
C GLY A 82 -11.65 -1.47 -12.97
N VAL A 83 -10.86 -1.24 -11.92
CA VAL A 83 -10.42 -2.29 -10.97
C VAL A 83 -10.97 -2.12 -9.56
N THR A 84 -11.80 -1.09 -9.30
CA THR A 84 -12.34 -0.77 -7.98
C THR A 84 -12.97 -1.97 -7.27
N GLU A 85 -13.92 -2.65 -7.90
CA GLU A 85 -14.58 -3.81 -7.29
C GLU A 85 -13.60 -4.96 -6.99
N THR A 86 -12.61 -5.17 -7.84
CA THR A 86 -11.61 -6.23 -7.64
C THR A 86 -10.75 -5.93 -6.42
N LEU A 87 -10.33 -4.68 -6.24
CA LEU A 87 -9.56 -4.27 -5.06
C LEU A 87 -10.40 -4.38 -3.78
N GLU A 88 -11.66 -3.94 -3.81
CA GLU A 88 -12.57 -4.05 -2.67
C GLU A 88 -12.83 -5.52 -2.28
N LYS A 89 -13.00 -6.43 -3.26
CA LYS A 89 -13.11 -7.88 -3.03
C LYS A 89 -11.87 -8.52 -2.41
N LEU A 90 -10.71 -7.86 -2.52
CA LEU A 90 -9.46 -8.26 -1.87
C LEU A 90 -9.30 -7.68 -0.46
N ASN A 91 -10.34 -7.03 0.10
CA ASN A 91 -10.34 -6.32 1.38
C ASN A 91 -9.38 -5.12 1.43
N ILE A 92 -9.16 -4.46 0.29
CA ILE A 92 -8.35 -3.23 0.22
C ILE A 92 -9.26 -2.01 0.38
N GLU A 93 -8.89 -1.06 1.25
CA GLU A 93 -9.63 0.20 1.41
C GLU A 93 -9.46 1.09 0.18
N VAL A 94 -10.53 1.33 -0.59
CA VAL A 94 -10.48 2.21 -1.77
C VAL A 94 -11.03 3.60 -1.43
N LYS A 95 -10.17 4.63 -1.44
CA LYS A 95 -10.55 6.02 -1.11
C LYS A 95 -9.79 7.06 -1.95
N TYR A 96 -10.28 8.30 -1.95
CA TYR A 96 -9.57 9.40 -2.61
C TYR A 96 -8.32 9.80 -1.80
N TRP A 97 -7.15 9.68 -2.42
CA TRP A 97 -5.86 9.85 -1.74
C TRP A 97 -5.20 11.23 -1.89
N GLY A 98 -5.77 12.13 -2.69
CA GLY A 98 -5.19 13.48 -2.90
C GLY A 98 -5.01 14.29 -1.61
N ALA A 99 -6.08 14.44 -0.82
CA ALA A 99 -6.01 15.16 0.46
C ALA A 99 -5.19 14.41 1.52
N PRO A 100 -5.40 13.09 1.77
CA PRO A 100 -4.60 12.35 2.76
C PRO A 100 -3.09 12.35 2.48
N LEU A 101 -2.67 12.19 1.22
CA LEU A 101 -1.23 12.27 0.88
C LEU A 101 -0.67 13.67 1.13
N THR A 102 -1.45 14.71 0.85
CA THR A 102 -1.06 16.10 1.13
C THR A 102 -0.83 16.32 2.63
N GLU A 103 -1.68 15.74 3.48
CA GLU A 103 -1.53 15.81 4.94
C GLU A 103 -0.29 15.07 5.43
N ILE A 104 -0.03 13.84 4.97
CA ILE A 104 1.18 13.06 5.27
C ILE A 104 2.44 13.89 4.98
N LEU A 105 2.49 14.51 3.80
CA LEU A 105 3.63 15.35 3.38
C LEU A 105 3.78 16.60 4.24
N LYS A 106 2.68 17.33 4.51
CA LYS A 106 2.71 18.56 5.33
C LYS A 106 3.08 18.29 6.78
N ASN A 107 2.71 17.13 7.31
CA ASN A 107 3.01 16.71 8.67
C ASN A 107 4.41 16.10 8.81
N ASN A 108 5.17 16.02 7.71
CA ASN A 108 6.50 15.41 7.66
C ASN A 108 6.50 13.98 8.24
N GLU A 109 5.46 13.22 7.91
CA GLU A 109 5.37 11.80 8.27
C GLU A 109 6.40 10.98 7.51
N LYS A 110 6.67 9.77 8.00
CA LYS A 110 7.63 8.86 7.36
C LYS A 110 6.98 8.25 6.13
N LEU A 111 7.32 8.80 4.97
CA LEU A 111 6.83 8.36 3.67
C LEU A 111 7.98 7.77 2.84
N LEU A 112 7.79 6.56 2.35
CA LEU A 112 8.65 5.92 1.37
C LEU A 112 7.90 5.83 0.03
N THR A 113 8.51 6.32 -1.05
CA THR A 113 7.92 6.27 -2.40
C THR A 113 8.67 5.27 -3.27
N ILE A 114 7.94 4.32 -3.85
CA ILE A 114 8.48 3.17 -4.60
C ILE A 114 7.87 3.07 -6.00
#